data_AF-A0A7J9VGG2-F1
#
_entry.id   AF-A0A7J9VGG2-F1
#
_cell.length_a   1.000
_cell.length_b   1.000
_cell.length_c   1.000
_cell.angle_alpha   90.00
_cell.angle_beta   90.00
_cell.angle_gamma   90.00
#
_symmetry.space_group_name_H-M   'P 1'
#
loop_
_entity.id
_entity.type
_entity.pdbx_description
1 polymer ?
#
loop_
_entity_poly.entity_id
_entity_poly.type
_entity_poly.pdbx_seq_one_letter_code
_entity_poly.pdbx_strand_id
1 'polypeptide(L)' 'MAGADFWTWSLTTSKDLSYDETYHLLRCQPRRPKSNWSASNKERVARLIVAGRLRPAGLAQVEAAKADGRWDA' A
#
# COMPACT_ATOMS: atom_id res chain seq x y z
N MET A 1 -21.94 -1.82 -7.05
CA MET A 1 -20.62 -1.16 -7.10
C MET A 1 -19.60 -2.13 -6.51
N ALA A 2 -18.78 -2.76 -7.35
CA ALA A 2 -17.82 -3.77 -6.91
C ALA A 2 -16.84 -3.13 -5.92
N GLY A 3 -16.88 -3.60 -4.67
CA GLY A 3 -15.98 -3.15 -3.62
C GLY A 3 -14.54 -3.34 -4.06
N ALA A 4 -13.87 -2.23 -4.36
CA ALA A 4 -12.42 -2.22 -4.49
C ALA A 4 -11.88 -2.56 -3.10
N ASP A 5 -11.55 -3.84 -2.89
CA ASP A 5 -10.99 -4.33 -1.65
C ASP A 5 -9.84 -3.41 -1.22
N PHE A 6 -9.86 -2.99 0.04
CA PHE A 6 -8.91 -2.13 0.77
C PHE A 6 -7.42 -2.34 0.39
N TRP A 7 -7.08 -3.52 -0.10
CA TRP A 7 -5.75 -3.97 -0.50
C TRP A 7 -5.30 -3.57 -1.93
N THR A 8 -6.20 -3.07 -2.78
CA THR A 8 -5.87 -2.65 -4.16
C THR A 8 -5.07 -1.36 -4.24
N TRP A 9 -5.15 -0.50 -3.21
CA TRP A 9 -4.51 0.84 -3.20
C TRP A 9 -3.63 1.14 -1.97
N SER A 10 -3.74 0.36 -0.89
CA SER A 10 -3.07 0.64 0.39
C SER A 10 -1.60 0.18 0.41
N LEU A 11 -0.71 1.00 -0.17
CA LEU A 11 0.72 1.09 0.20
C LEU A 11 1.08 2.52 0.65
N THR A 12 0.08 3.40 0.69
CA THR A 12 0.15 4.73 1.29
C THR A 12 -1.10 4.87 2.13
N THR A 13 -0.95 4.56 3.42
CA THR A 13 -2.03 4.81 4.38
C THR A 13 -1.57 6.00 5.21
N SER A 14 -2.19 7.15 5.02
CA SER A 14 -2.04 8.24 5.97
C SER A 14 -2.96 7.92 7.15
N LYS A 15 -2.41 7.91 8.37
CA LYS A 15 -3.22 7.86 9.59
C LYS A 15 -3.94 9.19 9.68
N ASP A 16 -5.23 9.21 9.35
CA ASP A 16 -6.03 10.42 9.42
C ASP A 16 -7.20 10.18 10.37
N LEU A 17 -7.19 10.93 11.48
CA LEU A 17 -8.26 11.17 12.45
C LEU A 17 -8.86 9.96 13.19
N SER A 18 -9.09 10.16 14.50
CA SER A 18 -9.93 9.30 15.33
C SER A 18 -11.36 9.33 14.78
N TYR A 19 -11.92 8.16 14.47
CA TYR A 19 -13.35 8.05 14.18
C TYR A 19 -14.13 8.09 15.50
N ASP A 20 -13.66 7.30 16.47
CA ASP A 20 -14.10 7.27 17.87
C ASP A 20 -12.96 6.70 18.76
N GLU A 21 -13.28 6.32 20.00
CA GLU A 21 -12.32 5.74 20.97
C GLU A 21 -11.77 4.36 20.57
N THR A 22 -12.45 3.65 19.68
CA THR A 22 -12.14 2.26 19.29
C THR A 22 -11.65 2.14 17.84
N TYR A 23 -12.05 3.05 16.95
CA TYR A 23 -11.82 2.97 15.51
C TYR A 23 -11.04 4.18 14.97
N HIS A 24 -10.20 3.91 13.98
CA HIS A 24 -9.46 4.92 13.23
C HIS A 24 -9.84 4.87 11.75
N LEU A 25 -9.92 6.02 11.10
CA LEU A 25 -10.09 6.08 9.66
C LEU A 25 -8.73 5.91 8.97
N LEU A 26 -8.72 5.10 7.92
CA LEU A 26 -7.55 4.91 7.07
C LEU A 26 -7.84 5.50 5.70
N ARG A 27 -7.22 6.64 5.40
CA ARG A 27 -7.31 7.20 4.05
C ARG A 27 -6.37 6.42 3.14
N CYS A 28 -6.95 5.68 2.21
CA CYS A 28 -6.21 5.04 1.12
C CYS A 28 -6.09 6.04 -0.04
N GLN A 29 -4.86 6.45 -0.36
CA GLN A 29 -4.58 7.27 -1.53
C GLN A 29 -3.62 6.53 -2.46
N PRO A 30 -3.73 6.71 -3.78
CA PRO A 30 -2.71 6.26 -4.71
C PRO A 30 -1.35 6.81 -4.28
N ARG A 31 -0.32 5.98 -4.34
CA ARG A 31 1.05 6.41 -4.03
C ARG A 31 1.50 7.42 -5.08
N ARG A 32 2.15 8.52 -4.66
CA ARG A 32 2.73 9.45 -5.63
C ARG A 32 3.80 8.70 -6.44
N PRO A 33 3.90 8.92 -7.76
CA PRO A 33 4.81 8.17 -8.62
C PRO A 33 6.29 8.21 -8.21
N LYS A 34 6.72 9.21 -7.44
CA LYS A 34 8.13 9.39 -7.04
C LYS A 34 8.40 9.14 -5.55
N SER A 35 7.44 8.61 -4.79
CA SER A 35 7.65 8.38 -3.36
C SER A 35 8.60 7.21 -3.10
N ASN A 36 9.54 7.38 -2.15
CA ASN A 36 10.46 6.34 -1.66
C ASN A 36 9.71 5.25 -0.90
N TRP A 37 10.21 4.01 -0.88
CA TRP A 37 9.59 2.90 -0.16
C TRP A 37 10.17 2.72 1.24
N SER A 38 9.34 2.93 2.28
CA SER A 38 9.76 2.65 3.66
C SER A 38 9.91 1.15 3.91
N ALA A 39 10.75 0.77 4.87
CA ALA A 39 10.93 -0.63 5.27
C ALA A 39 9.60 -1.30 5.66
N SER A 40 8.74 -0.58 6.40
CA SER A 40 7.41 -1.07 6.79
C SER A 40 6.51 -1.39 5.59
N ASN A 41 6.58 -0.61 4.52
CA ASN A 41 5.85 -0.88 3.28
C ASN A 41 6.39 -2.12 2.56
N LYS A 42 7.72 -2.28 2.48
CA LYS A 42 8.36 -3.47 1.88
C LYS A 42 7.95 -4.73 2.65
N GLU A 43 7.96 -4.68 3.98
CA GLU A 43 7.53 -5.77 4.86
C GLU A 43 6.03 -6.10 4.69
N ARG A 44 5.17 -5.08 4.57
CA ARG A 44 3.74 -5.28 4.30
C ARG A 44 3.50 -5.96 2.95
N VAL A 45 4.23 -5.56 1.90
CA VAL A 45 4.18 -6.24 0.60
C VAL A 45 4.60 -7.70 0.74
N ALA A 46 5.71 -7.98 1.42
CA ALA A 46 6.19 -9.34 1.62
C ALA A 46 5.12 -10.22 2.31
N ARG A 47 4.50 -9.72 3.39
CA ARG A 47 3.40 -10.41 4.07
C ARG A 47 2.20 -10.68 3.16
N LEU A 48 1.84 -9.72 2.31
CA LEU A 48 0.71 -9.86 1.39
C LEU A 48 0.99 -10.86 0.27
N ILE A 49 2.22 -10.93 -0.22
CA ILE A 49 2.66 -11.93 -1.21
C ILE A 49 2.57 -13.32 -0.61
N VAL A 50 3.15 -13.53 0.58
CA VAL A 50 3.11 -14.82 1.29
C VAL A 50 1.67 -15.25 1.58
N ALA A 51 0.81 -14.31 1.96
CA ALA A 51 -0.60 -14.59 2.21
C ALA A 51 -1.46 -14.77 0.94
N GLY A 52 -0.90 -14.58 -0.27
CA GLY A 52 -1.64 -14.61 -1.53
C GLY A 52 -2.71 -13.52 -1.65
N ARG A 53 -2.58 -12.43 -0.87
CA ARG A 53 -3.55 -11.33 -0.78
C ARG A 53 -3.14 -10.09 -1.58
N LEU A 54 -1.94 -10.08 -2.15
CA LEU A 54 -1.51 -9.00 -3.02
C LEU A 54 -2.29 -9.08 -4.35
N ARG A 55 -3.04 -8.02 -4.67
CA ARG A 55 -3.78 -7.92 -5.93
C ARG A 55 -2.87 -7.45 -7.08
N PRO A 56 -3.24 -7.67 -8.35
CA PRO A 56 -2.42 -7.29 -9.51
C PRO A 56 -2.01 -5.80 -9.54
N ALA A 57 -2.88 -4.90 -9.09
CA ALA A 57 -2.58 -3.47 -9.00
C ALA A 57 -1.44 -3.17 -7.99
N GLY A 58 -1.42 -3.87 -6.85
CA GLY A 58 -0.35 -3.77 -5.87
C GLY A 58 0.97 -4.31 -6.40
N LEU A 59 0.93 -5.42 -7.15
CA LEU A 59 2.10 -5.98 -7.82
C LEU A 59 2.67 -5.00 -8.87
N ALA A 60 1.81 -4.40 -9.70
CA ALA A 60 2.25 -3.40 -10.69
C ALA A 60 2.98 -2.21 -10.04
N GLN A 61 2.55 -1.77 -8.85
CA GLN A 61 3.24 -0.71 -8.11
C GLN A 61 4.62 -1.14 -7.58
N VAL A 62 4.74 -2.40 -7.12
CA VAL A 62 6.02 -2.97 -6.69
C VAL A 62 6.98 -3.07 -7.88
N GLU A 63 6.51 -3.58 -9.02
CA GLU A 63 7.35 -3.73 -10.22
C GLU A 63 7.76 -2.37 -10.80
N ALA A 64 6.86 -1.38 -10.84
CA ALA A 64 7.20 -0.02 -11.24
C ALA A 64 8.29 0.58 -10.32
N ALA A 65 8.19 0.36 -9.01
CA ALA A 65 9.16 0.86 -8.04
C ALA A 65 10.53 0.17 -8.11
N LYS A 66 10.57 -1.11 -8.46
CA LYS A 66 11.83 -1.81 -8.73
C LYS A 66 12.46 -1.29 -10.03
N ALA A 67 11.65 -1.12 -11.08
CA ALA A 67 12.12 -0.67 -12.39
C ALA A 67 12.72 0.76 -12.35
N ASP A 68 12.19 1.64 -11.50
CA ASP A 68 12.68 3.01 -11.35
C ASP A 68 13.62 3.22 -10.14
N GLY A 69 14.04 2.14 -9.47
CA GLY A 69 15.03 2.16 -8.38
C GLY A 69 14.50 2.68 -7.03
N ARG A 70 13.25 3.13 -6.93
CA ARG A 70 12.67 3.60 -5.65
C ARG A 70 12.47 2.51 -4.62
N TRP A 71 12.49 1.24 -5.06
CA TRP A 71 12.38 0.09 -4.18
C TRP A 71 13.61 -0.09 -3.28
N ASP A 72 14.81 0.24 -3.75
CA ASP A 72 16.06 0.05 -3.00
C ASP A 72 16.66 1.35 -2.43
N ALA A 73 16.06 2.49 -2.80
CA ALA A 73 16.38 3.82 -2.27
C ALA A 73 16.03 4.01 -0.78
#